data_AF-A0A352Z793-F1
#
_entry.id   AF-A0A352Z793-F1
#
_cell.length_a   1.000
_cell.length_b   1.000
_cell.length_c   1.000
_cell.angle_alpha   90.00
_cell.angle_beta   90.00
_cell.angle_gamma   90.00
#
_symmetry.space_group_name_H-M   'P 1'
#
loop_
_entity.id
_entity.type
_entity.pdbx_description
1 polymer ?
#
loop_
_entity_poly.entity_id
_entity_poly.type
_entity_poly.pdbx_seq_one_letter_code
_entity_poly.pdbx_strand_id
1 'polypeptide(L)'
;MNLKRINIEKKQIDLIKESICVFTKCTECRMLFKEGKLRFASIEDFVDDRGKSCLFRLKEMCHELFRNADDATYREKLYDITVGYIFHEAMKLRENLYQLEYYKPRYDVPPDELTTKEKKIVQ
;
A
#
# COMPACT_ATOMS: atom_id res chain seq x y z
N MET A 1 -33.35 -13.26 14.09
CA MET A 1 -32.53 -12.93 12.89
C MET A 1 -31.63 -14.11 12.56
N ASN A 2 -31.42 -14.43 11.28
CA ASN A 2 -30.58 -15.55 10.82
C ASN A 2 -29.09 -15.25 11.11
N LEU A 3 -28.37 -16.20 11.72
CA LEU A 3 -26.95 -16.08 12.11
C LEU A 3 -26.05 -15.70 10.92
N LYS A 4 -26.35 -16.20 9.71
CA LYS A 4 -25.63 -15.87 8.48
C LYS A 4 -25.72 -14.39 8.14
N ARG A 5 -26.90 -13.78 8.35
CA ARG A 5 -27.15 -12.36 8.10
C ARG A 5 -26.39 -11.46 9.08
N ILE A 6 -26.39 -11.82 10.36
CA ILE A 6 -25.64 -11.09 11.40
C ILE A 6 -24.14 -11.10 11.08
N ASN A 7 -23.61 -12.23 10.58
CA ASN A 7 -22.20 -12.33 10.20
C ASN A 7 -21.84 -11.43 9.01
N ILE A 8 -22.71 -11.33 8.00
CA ILE A 8 -22.51 -10.44 6.84
C ILE A 8 -22.55 -8.97 7.26
N GLU A 9 -23.55 -8.57 8.06
CA GLU A 9 -23.67 -7.20 8.56
C GLU A 9 -22.42 -6.78 9.37
N LYS A 10 -21.91 -7.68 10.22
CA LYS A 10 -20.66 -7.45 10.95
C LYS A 10 -19.48 -7.21 10.01
N LYS A 11 -19.29 -8.07 8.99
CA LYS A 11 -18.20 -7.91 8.01
C LYS A 11 -18.30 -6.61 7.22
N GLN A 12 -19.51 -6.16 6.87
CA GLN A 12 -19.72 -4.88 6.19
C GLN A 12 -19.37 -3.70 7.09
N ILE A 13 -19.74 -3.74 8.38
CA ILE A 13 -19.33 -2.72 9.35
C ILE A 13 -17.80 -2.68 9.48
N ASP A 14 -17.16 -3.85 9.58
CA ASP A 14 -15.72 -3.94 9.66
C ASP A 14 -15.05 -3.39 8.38
N LEU A 15 -15.63 -3.67 7.19
CA LEU A 15 -15.14 -3.15 5.91
C LEU A 15 -15.16 -1.61 5.89
N ILE A 16 -16.24 -1.00 6.38
CA ILE A 16 -16.36 0.46 6.47
C ILE A 16 -15.31 1.03 7.43
N LYS A 17 -15.11 0.41 8.60
CA LYS A 17 -14.08 0.83 9.56
C LYS A 17 -12.68 0.76 8.96
N GLU A 18 -12.36 -0.33 8.28
CA GLU A 18 -11.05 -0.49 7.63
C GLU A 18 -10.88 0.50 6.47
N SER A 19 -11.94 0.79 5.72
CA SER A 19 -11.94 1.80 4.65
C SER A 19 -11.61 3.20 5.19
N ILE A 20 -12.15 3.57 6.36
CA ILE A 20 -11.83 4.81 7.04
C ILE A 20 -10.36 4.81 7.50
N CYS A 21 -9.88 3.70 8.07
CA CYS A 21 -8.48 3.54 8.47
C CYS A 21 -7.52 3.75 7.29
N VAL A 22 -7.80 3.11 6.15
CA VAL A 22 -7.06 3.27 4.90
C VAL A 22 -7.07 4.72 4.43
N PHE A 23 -8.22 5.39 4.45
CA PHE A 23 -8.31 6.79 4.05
C PHE A 23 -7.48 7.73 4.94
N THR A 24 -7.54 7.54 6.26
CA THR A 24 -6.73 8.31 7.22
C THR A 24 -5.24 8.09 6.98
N LYS A 25 -4.80 6.83 6.87
CA LYS A 25 -3.38 6.50 6.63
C LYS A 25 -2.87 6.97 5.26
N CYS A 26 -3.70 6.90 4.22
CA CYS A 26 -3.37 7.46 2.92
C CYS A 26 -3.19 8.99 3.01
N THR A 27 -4.04 9.67 3.78
CA THR A 27 -3.94 11.12 4.00
C THR A 27 -2.66 11.48 4.75
N GLU A 28 -2.30 10.74 5.80
CA GLU A 28 -1.03 10.89 6.53
C GLU A 28 0.18 10.70 5.59
N CYS A 29 0.19 9.62 4.80
CA CYS A 29 1.25 9.36 3.82
C CYS A 29 1.38 10.49 2.80
N ARG A 30 0.24 11.03 2.33
CA ARG A 30 0.21 12.15 1.38
C ARG A 30 0.73 13.45 2.00
N MET A 31 0.45 13.70 3.28
CA MET A 31 1.01 14.86 4.00
C MET A 31 2.53 14.73 4.12
N LEU A 32 3.02 13.57 4.60
CA LEU A 32 4.45 13.29 4.68
C LEU A 32 5.15 13.42 3.33
N PHE A 33 4.51 12.95 2.25
CA PHE A 33 5.05 13.08 0.90
C PHE A 33 5.20 14.54 0.48
N LYS A 34 4.18 15.36 0.70
CA LYS A 34 4.23 16.82 0.41
C LYS A 34 5.32 17.55 1.19
N GLU A 35 5.63 17.08 2.39
CA GLU A 35 6.70 17.64 3.23
C GLU A 35 8.10 17.07 2.91
N GLY A 36 8.22 16.13 1.96
CA GLY A 36 9.48 15.44 1.67
C GLY A 36 9.95 14.51 2.80
N LYS A 37 9.03 14.11 3.69
CA LYS A 37 9.28 13.31 4.89
C LYS A 37 8.72 11.89 4.81
N LEU A 38 8.08 11.50 3.70
CA LEU A 38 7.60 10.13 3.54
C LEU A 38 8.80 9.18 3.48
N ARG A 39 8.83 8.23 4.42
CA ARG A 39 9.88 7.22 4.52
C ARG A 39 9.34 5.82 4.32
N PHE A 40 10.22 4.87 4.02
CA PHE A 40 9.90 3.44 3.93
C PHE A 40 9.24 2.93 5.21
N ALA A 41 9.77 3.29 6.38
CA ALA A 41 9.16 2.93 7.65
C ALA A 41 7.75 3.54 7.83
N SER A 42 7.51 4.74 7.29
CA SER A 42 6.22 5.44 7.41
C SER A 42 5.11 4.85 6.54
N ILE A 43 5.45 4.18 5.43
CA ILE A 43 4.46 3.59 4.53
C ILE A 43 4.07 2.15 4.91
N GLU A 44 4.84 1.50 5.79
CA GLU A 44 4.64 0.11 6.18
C GLU A 44 3.27 -0.13 6.85
N ASP A 45 2.82 0.80 7.69
CA ASP A 45 1.49 0.73 8.32
C ASP A 45 0.34 0.88 7.30
N PHE A 46 0.60 1.55 6.18
CA PHE A 46 -0.37 1.74 5.10
C PHE A 46 -0.40 0.51 4.18
N VAL A 47 0.76 0.03 3.73
CA VAL A 47 0.88 -1.11 2.81
C VAL A 47 2.06 -2.02 3.19
N ASP A 48 1.80 -3.33 3.27
CA ASP A 48 2.83 -4.36 3.41
C ASP A 48 2.42 -5.70 2.77
N ASP A 49 3.38 -6.61 2.68
CA ASP A 49 3.26 -7.98 2.16
C ASP A 49 3.16 -9.06 3.26
N ARG A 50 3.21 -8.66 4.53
CA ARG A 50 3.14 -9.54 5.72
C ARG A 50 1.73 -9.65 6.31
N GLY A 51 0.78 -8.91 5.75
CA GLY A 51 -0.62 -8.88 6.13
C GLY A 51 -0.97 -8.00 7.33
N LYS A 52 -0.11 -7.04 7.69
CA LYS A 52 -0.32 -6.20 8.89
C LYS A 52 -0.89 -4.82 8.60
N SER A 53 -0.83 -4.37 7.36
CA SER A 53 -1.22 -3.01 6.98
C SER A 53 -2.73 -2.87 6.79
N CYS A 54 -3.24 -1.65 6.92
CA CYS A 54 -4.66 -1.39 6.71
C CYS A 54 -5.12 -1.69 5.28
N LEU A 55 -4.30 -1.37 4.28
CA LEU A 55 -4.66 -1.60 2.87
C LEU A 55 -4.66 -3.09 2.51
N PHE A 56 -3.75 -3.87 3.09
CA PHE A 56 -3.78 -5.33 2.93
C PHE A 56 -5.06 -5.92 3.53
N ARG A 57 -5.40 -5.52 4.76
CA ARG A 57 -6.64 -5.98 5.41
C ARG A 57 -7.87 -5.62 4.58
N LEU A 58 -7.98 -4.37 4.13
CA LEU A 58 -9.11 -3.95 3.30
C LEU A 58 -9.24 -4.78 2.02
N LYS A 59 -8.11 -5.02 1.33
CA LYS A 59 -8.06 -5.87 0.13
C LYS A 59 -8.55 -7.29 0.42
N GLU A 60 -8.10 -7.92 1.49
CA GLU A 60 -8.56 -9.28 1.85
C GLU A 60 -10.03 -9.31 2.25
N MET A 61 -10.54 -8.28 2.93
CA MET A 61 -11.97 -8.15 3.23
C MET A 61 -12.81 -8.02 1.96
N CYS A 62 -12.35 -7.27 0.95
CA CYS A 62 -12.99 -7.21 -0.36
C CYS A 62 -12.96 -8.56 -1.08
N HIS A 63 -11.84 -9.28 -1.05
CA HIS A 63 -11.74 -10.63 -1.63
C HIS A 63 -12.79 -11.56 -1.01
N GLU A 64 -12.89 -11.56 0.33
CA GLU A 64 -13.80 -12.41 1.07
C GLU A 64 -15.27 -12.06 0.80
N LEU A 65 -15.61 -10.76 0.80
CA LEU A 65 -16.98 -10.31 0.66
C LEU A 65 -17.49 -10.30 -0.78
N PHE A 66 -16.64 -10.02 -1.76
CA PHE A 66 -17.08 -9.68 -3.11
C PHE A 66 -16.49 -10.57 -4.21
N ARG A 67 -15.22 -10.99 -4.10
CA ARG A 67 -14.58 -11.81 -5.15
C ARG A 67 -15.12 -13.23 -5.18
N ASN A 68 -15.23 -13.83 -3.99
CA ASN A 68 -15.65 -15.22 -3.82
C ASN A 68 -17.18 -15.36 -3.68
N ALA A 69 -17.92 -14.25 -3.71
CA ALA A 69 -19.37 -14.24 -3.64
C ALA A 69 -19.99 -14.35 -5.03
N ASP A 70 -20.83 -15.37 -5.23
CA ASP A 70 -21.57 -15.59 -6.47
C ASP A 70 -22.66 -14.53 -6.69
N ASP A 71 -23.18 -13.95 -5.60
CA ASP A 71 -24.25 -12.95 -5.57
C ASP A 71 -23.74 -11.50 -5.48
N ALA A 72 -22.42 -11.27 -5.52
CA ALA A 72 -21.86 -9.93 -5.53
C ALA A 72 -22.26 -9.16 -6.80
N THR A 73 -22.75 -7.95 -6.60
CA THR A 73 -23.10 -7.02 -7.67
C THR A 73 -21.88 -6.57 -8.46
N TYR A 74 -22.10 -6.06 -9.67
CA TYR A 74 -21.03 -5.45 -10.47
C TYR A 74 -20.27 -4.35 -9.70
N ARG A 75 -20.97 -3.52 -8.92
CA ARG A 75 -20.34 -2.44 -8.14
C ARG A 75 -19.43 -2.98 -7.04
N GLU A 76 -19.82 -4.05 -6.38
CA GLU A 76 -19.00 -4.72 -5.36
C GLU A 76 -17.76 -5.36 -5.98
N LYS A 77 -17.89 -6.03 -7.12
CA LYS A 77 -16.73 -6.57 -7.85
C LYS A 77 -15.81 -5.47 -8.38
N LEU A 78 -16.37 -4.37 -8.86
CA LEU A 78 -15.58 -3.20 -9.29
C LEU A 78 -14.82 -2.59 -8.09
N TYR A 79 -15.44 -2.53 -6.92
CA TYR A 79 -14.78 -2.06 -5.70
C TYR A 79 -13.63 -2.98 -5.28
N ASP A 80 -13.82 -4.30 -5.30
CA ASP A 80 -12.76 -5.30 -5.08
C ASP A 80 -11.57 -5.09 -6.01
N ILE A 81 -11.82 -4.95 -7.31
CA ILE A 81 -10.79 -4.68 -8.32
C ILE A 81 -10.07 -3.36 -8.03
N THR A 82 -10.81 -2.31 -7.69
CA THR A 82 -10.25 -0.98 -7.41
C THR A 82 -9.31 -1.02 -6.20
N VAL A 83 -9.75 -1.64 -5.11
CA VAL A 83 -8.93 -1.81 -3.90
C VAL A 83 -7.68 -2.64 -4.20
N GLY A 84 -7.82 -3.73 -4.96
CA GLY A 84 -6.69 -4.55 -5.41
C GLY A 84 -5.67 -3.75 -6.22
N TYR A 85 -6.13 -2.91 -7.15
CA TYR A 85 -5.24 -2.05 -7.94
C TYR A 85 -4.50 -1.03 -7.08
N ILE A 86 -5.20 -0.36 -6.15
CA ILE A 86 -4.59 0.58 -5.21
C ILE A 86 -3.53 -0.12 -4.34
N PHE A 87 -3.82 -1.34 -3.87
CA PHE A 87 -2.85 -2.14 -3.11
C PHE A 87 -1.56 -2.39 -3.89
N HIS A 88 -1.66 -2.82 -5.16
CA HIS A 88 -0.48 -3.10 -5.98
C HIS A 88 0.32 -1.84 -6.31
N GLU A 89 -0.33 -0.71 -6.60
CA GLU A 89 0.36 0.56 -6.81
C GLU A 89 1.04 1.07 -5.53
N ALA A 90 0.40 0.89 -4.36
CA ALA A 90 1.01 1.23 -3.07
C ALA A 90 2.22 0.34 -2.76
N MET A 91 2.18 -0.95 -3.10
CA MET A 91 3.34 -1.86 -2.98
C MET A 91 4.53 -1.39 -3.83
N LYS A 92 4.28 -0.93 -5.07
CA LYS A 92 5.33 -0.33 -5.93
C LYS A 92 5.91 0.94 -5.31
N LEU A 93 5.05 1.81 -4.76
CA LEU A 93 5.51 3.01 -4.05
C LEU A 93 6.39 2.66 -2.85
N ARG A 94 5.99 1.65 -2.05
CA ARG A 94 6.79 1.16 -0.93
C ARG A 94 8.17 0.66 -1.38
N GLU A 95 8.22 -0.13 -2.45
CA GLU A 95 9.48 -0.60 -3.02
C GLU A 95 10.36 0.57 -3.49
N ASN A 96 9.79 1.57 -4.17
CA ASN A 96 10.55 2.74 -4.58
C ASN A 96 11.14 3.50 -3.38
N LEU A 97 10.39 3.64 -2.27
CA LEU A 97 10.89 4.24 -1.03
C LEU A 97 12.03 3.43 -0.42
N TYR A 98 11.91 2.09 -0.41
CA TYR A 98 12.99 1.21 0.02
C TYR A 98 14.26 1.44 -0.82
N GLN A 99 14.12 1.47 -2.13
CA GLN A 99 15.25 1.70 -3.03
C GLN A 99 15.89 3.08 -2.81
N LEU A 100 15.09 4.13 -2.64
CA LEU A 100 15.58 5.49 -2.35
C LEU A 100 16.29 5.61 -0.99
N GLU A 101 15.98 4.77 -0.02
CA GLU A 101 16.59 4.83 1.32
C GLU A 101 17.80 3.92 1.47
N TYR A 102 17.73 2.71 0.93
CA TYR A 102 18.74 1.66 1.16
C TYR A 102 19.68 1.46 -0.03
N TYR A 103 19.21 1.72 -1.26
CA TYR A 103 20.02 1.60 -2.47
C TYR A 103 20.39 2.93 -3.10
N LYS A 104 19.88 4.07 -2.59
CA LYS A 104 20.42 5.36 -2.98
C LYS A 104 21.91 5.30 -2.66
N PRO A 105 22.76 5.41 -3.67
CA PRO A 105 24.18 5.36 -3.43
C PRO A 105 24.53 6.46 -2.44
N ARG A 106 25.35 6.14 -1.44
CA ARG A 106 26.16 7.16 -0.77
C ARG A 106 27.24 7.64 -1.74
N TYR A 107 26.85 8.06 -2.96
CA TYR A 107 27.73 8.79 -3.88
C TYR A 107 27.85 10.23 -3.37
N ASP A 108 28.41 10.36 -2.17
CA ASP A 108 29.26 11.48 -1.83
C ASP A 108 30.72 11.03 -1.99
N VAL A 109 30.97 10.06 -2.89
CA VAL A 109 32.32 9.75 -3.37
C VAL A 109 32.69 10.96 -4.23
N PRO A 110 33.65 11.79 -3.80
CA PRO A 110 34.08 12.91 -4.61
C PRO A 110 34.46 12.39 -6.00
N PRO A 111 34.19 13.13 -7.08
CA PRO A 111 34.62 12.76 -8.42
C PRO A 111 36.12 12.41 -8.48
N ASP A 112 36.90 12.90 -7.52
CA ASP A 112 38.33 12.72 -7.40
C ASP A 112 38.73 11.31 -6.92
N GLU A 113 37.82 10.59 -6.26
CA GLU A 113 38.03 9.22 -5.75
C GLU A 113 37.55 8.14 -6.72
N LEU A 114 36.81 8.51 -7.78
CA LEU A 114 36.37 7.57 -8.81
C LEU A 114 37.48 7.34 -9.85
N THR A 115 37.75 6.08 -10.17
CA THR A 115 38.63 5.73 -11.29
C THR A 115 38.01 6.17 -12.62
N THR A 116 38.84 6.28 -13.66
CA THR A 116 38.40 6.65 -15.02
C THR A 116 37.33 5.71 -15.58
N LYS A 117 37.29 4.45 -15.15
CA LYS A 117 36.24 3.49 -15.52
C LYS A 117 34.94 3.76 -14.76
N GLU A 118 35.02 4.03 -13.46
CA GLU A 118 33.85 4.28 -12.61
C GLU A 118 33.15 5.59 -12.97
N LYS A 119 33.91 6.63 -13.36
CA LYS A 119 33.34 7.90 -13.88
C LYS A 119 32.41 7.73 -15.08
N LYS A 120 32.62 6.71 -15.92
CA LYS A 120 31.77 6.42 -17.09
C LYS A 120 30.48 5.66 -16.73
N ILE A 121 30.40 5.08 -15.54
CA ILE A 121 29.24 4.30 -15.06
C ILE A 121 28.29 5.19 -14.24
N VAL A 122 28.83 6.25 -13.62
CA VAL A 122 28.09 7.18 -12.75
C VAL A 122 27.55 8.40 -13.52
N GLN A 123 28.03 8.67 -14.75
CA GLN A 123 27.56 9.74 -15.64
C GLN A 123 26.44 9.28 -16.59
#